data_AF-A0A392REL9-F1
#
_entry.id   AF-A0A392REL9-F1
#
_cell.length_a   1.000
_cell.length_b   1.000
_cell.length_c   1.000
_cell.angle_alpha   90.00
_cell.angle_beta   90.00
_cell.angle_gamma   90.00
#
_symmetry.space_group_name_H-M   'P 1'
#
loop_
_entity.id
_entity.type
_entity.pdbx_description
1 polymer ?
#
loop_
_entity_poly.entity_id
_entity_poly.type
_entity_poly.pdbx_seq_one_letter_code
_entity_poly.pdbx_strand_id
1 'polypeptide(L)' 'SSIKLSKNPVMHERCKHIDVRFHFLRDLTKEGVVELKHCSKQEQLADIMTKALKLETFCKLREDMSMCDAIDVV' A
#
# COMPACT_ATOMS: atom_id res chain seq x y z
N SER A 1 -5.92 -0.86 9.94
CA SER A 1 -5.59 -1.03 8.51
C SER A 1 -6.87 -0.98 7.70
N SER A 2 -6.87 -0.30 6.56
CA SER A 2 -8.05 -0.14 5.70
C SER A 2 -8.68 -1.46 5.26
N ILE A 3 -7.89 -2.54 5.15
CA ILE A 3 -8.38 -3.90 4.84
C ILE A 3 -9.28 -4.47 5.95
N LYS A 4 -8.97 -4.19 7.21
CA LYS A 4 -9.82 -4.64 8.33
C LYS A 4 -11.10 -3.82 8.41
N LEU A 5 -10.98 -2.51 8.16
CA LEU A 5 -12.13 -1.62 8.05
C LEU A 5 -13.07 -2.08 6.93
N SER A 6 -12.50 -2.61 5.82
CA SER A 6 -13.30 -3.16 4.74
C SER A 6 -14.12 -4.39 5.00
N LYS A 7 -13.88 -5.03 6.14
CA LYS A 7 -14.63 -6.20 6.57
C LYS A 7 -15.52 -5.94 7.78
N ASN A 8 -15.36 -4.83 8.52
CA ASN A 8 -16.13 -4.55 9.74
C ASN A 8 -16.46 -3.04 9.88
N PRO A 9 -17.74 -2.63 9.83
CA PRO A 9 -18.17 -1.22 9.81
C PRO A 9 -18.18 -0.53 11.19
N VAL A 10 -17.81 -1.21 12.28
CA VAL A 10 -17.87 -0.61 13.62
C VAL A 10 -16.63 0.27 13.86
N MET A 11 -16.67 1.56 13.48
CA MET A 11 -15.76 2.58 14.04
C MET A 11 -16.34 4.01 14.08
N HIS A 12 -16.08 4.66 15.22
CA HIS A 12 -16.55 5.96 15.72
C HIS A 12 -16.06 7.22 14.94
N GLU A 13 -16.71 8.36 15.24
CA GLU A 13 -16.56 9.77 14.78
C GLU A 13 -15.17 10.30 14.41
N ARG A 14 -14.05 9.68 14.82
CA ARG A 14 -12.69 10.16 14.53
C ARG A 14 -12.15 9.76 13.15
N CYS A 15 -12.92 9.03 12.35
CA CYS A 15 -12.46 8.43 11.09
C CYS A 15 -13.18 8.92 9.82
N LYS A 16 -13.87 10.08 9.83
CA LYS A 16 -14.66 10.56 8.66
C LYS A 16 -13.93 10.51 7.31
N HIS A 17 -12.66 10.92 7.26
CA HIS A 17 -11.85 10.89 6.03
C HIS A 17 -11.51 9.48 5.56
N ILE A 18 -11.46 8.53 6.49
CA ILE A 18 -11.27 7.10 6.22
C ILE A 18 -12.58 6.49 5.75
N ASP A 19 -13.71 6.90 6.33
CA ASP A 19 -15.05 6.35 6.05
C ASP A 19 -15.46 6.54 4.57
N VAL A 20 -15.24 7.73 4.01
CA VAL A 20 -15.53 8.02 2.59
C VAL A 20 -14.68 7.15 1.65
N ARG A 21 -13.36 7.10 1.87
CA ARG A 21 -12.45 6.27 1.06
C ARG A 21 -12.75 4.78 1.26
N PHE A 22 -13.19 4.42 2.44
CA PHE A 22 -13.55 3.07 2.79
C PHE A 22 -14.79 2.60 2.02
N HIS A 23 -15.87 3.37 2.02
CA HIS A 23 -17.07 3.07 1.23
C HIS A 23 -16.73 2.86 -0.24
N PHE A 24 -15.96 3.79 -0.82
CA PHE A 24 -15.52 3.67 -2.20
C PHE A 24 -14.73 2.37 -2.47
N LEU A 25 -13.74 2.05 -1.63
CA LEU A 25 -12.93 0.85 -1.79
C LEU A 25 -13.75 -0.44 -1.60
N ARG A 26 -14.73 -0.43 -0.68
CA ARG A 26 -15.63 -1.56 -0.44
C ARG A 26 -16.50 -1.84 -1.65
N ASP A 27 -17.05 -0.80 -2.27
CA ASP A 27 -17.96 -0.95 -3.39
C ASP A 27 -17.20 -1.48 -4.62
N LEU A 28 -16.00 -0.95 -4.91
CA LEU A 28 -15.12 -1.52 -5.94
C LEU A 28 -14.72 -2.98 -5.68
N THR A 29 -14.52 -3.35 -4.41
CA THR A 29 -14.21 -4.74 -4.04
C THR A 29 -15.43 -5.65 -4.22
N LYS A 30 -16.63 -5.18 -3.86
CA LYS A 30 -17.90 -5.92 -4.03
C LYS A 30 -18.25 -6.12 -5.50
N GLU A 31 -17.99 -5.10 -6.32
CA GLU A 31 -18.16 -5.15 -7.77
C GLU A 31 -17.09 -6.01 -8.47
N GLY A 32 -16.08 -6.48 -7.73
CA GLY A 32 -14.99 -7.31 -8.25
C GLY A 32 -13.98 -6.54 -9.10
N VAL A 33 -14.05 -5.21 -9.13
CA VAL A 33 -13.14 -4.34 -9.89
C VAL A 33 -11.73 -4.37 -9.29
N VAL A 34 -11.63 -4.52 -7.96
CA VAL A 34 -10.35 -4.60 -7.24
C VAL A 34 -10.35 -5.69 -6.18
N GLU A 35 -9.20 -6.33 -5.97
CA GLU A 35 -8.99 -7.29 -4.89
C GLU A 35 -8.02 -6.73 -3.85
N LEU A 36 -8.42 -6.73 -2.58
CA LEU A 36 -7.57 -6.25 -1.49
C LEU A 36 -6.73 -7.39 -0.90
N LYS A 37 -5.43 -7.38 -1.20
CA LYS A 37 -4.44 -8.30 -0.61
C LYS A 37 -3.62 -7.61 0.47
N HIS A 38 -3.34 -8.35 1.55
CA HIS A 38 -2.41 -7.87 2.55
C HIS A 38 -0.98 -8.03 2.04
N CYS A 39 -0.22 -6.93 2.09
CA CYS A 39 1.22 -6.92 1.84
C CYS A 39 1.93 -6.65 3.17
N SER A 40 3.01 -7.39 3.43
CA SER A 40 3.86 -7.16 4.60
C SER A 40 4.60 -5.82 4.46
N LYS A 41 5.01 -5.22 5.58
CA LYS A 41 5.71 -3.91 5.53
C LYS A 41 7.04 -4.01 4.77
N GLN A 42 7.69 -5.16 4.85
CA GLN A 42 8.99 -5.43 4.23
C GLN A 42 8.90 -5.55 2.70
N GLU A 43 7.72 -5.82 2.16
CA GLU A 43 7.47 -6.04 0.74
C GLU A 43 6.64 -4.91 0.12
N GLN A 44 6.29 -3.89 0.90
CA GLN A 44 5.46 -2.78 0.45
C GLN A 44 6.30 -1.82 -0.40
N LEU A 45 6.49 -2.16 -1.68
CA LEU A 45 7.25 -1.37 -2.68
C LEU A 45 6.88 0.11 -2.73
N ALA A 46 5.61 0.46 -2.53
CA ALA A 46 5.14 1.85 -2.52
C ALA A 46 5.80 2.73 -1.45
N ASP A 47 6.39 2.13 -0.42
CA ASP A 47 7.08 2.86 0.64
C ASP A 47 8.30 3.64 0.13
N ILE A 48 8.94 3.18 -0.95
CA ILE A 48 10.10 3.87 -1.55
C ILE A 48 9.75 5.27 -2.06
N MET A 49 8.50 5.49 -2.48
CA MET A 49 8.02 6.76 -3.03
C MET A 49 7.31 7.64 -1.99
N THR A 50 6.94 7.08 -0.84
CA THR A 50 6.02 7.74 0.11
C THR A 50 6.63 7.98 1.48
N LYS A 51 7.80 7.39 1.78
CA LYS A 51 8.43 7.45 3.10
C LYS A 51 9.92 7.73 2.99
N ALA A 52 10.47 8.36 4.01
CA ALA A 52 11.91 8.35 4.26
C ALA A 52 12.29 6.98 4.86
N LEU A 53 13.02 6.17 4.10
CA LEU A 53 13.42 4.82 4.48
C LEU A 53 14.86 4.77 4.98
N LYS A 54 15.17 3.77 5.81
CA LYS A 54 16.57 3.42 6.12
C LYS A 54 17.23 2.88 4.86
N LEU A 55 18.53 3.11 4.73
CA LEU A 55 19.31 2.71 3.54
C LEU A 55 19.13 1.23 3.17
N GLU A 56 19.22 0.33 4.15
CA GLU A 56 19.04 -1.11 3.94
C GLU A 56 17.67 -1.46 3.34
N THR A 57 16.59 -0.88 3.88
CA THR A 57 15.22 -1.08 3.37
C THR A 57 15.05 -0.45 2.00
N PHE A 58 15.65 0.71 1.76
CA PHE A 58 15.62 1.38 0.47
C PHE A 58 16.32 0.55 -0.62
N CYS A 59 17.53 0.04 -0.36
CA CYS A 59 18.26 -0.80 -1.31
C CYS A 59 17.47 -2.07 -1.65
N LYS A 60 16.93 -2.76 -0.64
CA LYS A 60 16.10 -3.95 -0.87
C LYS A 60 14.88 -3.65 -1.75
N LEU A 61 14.10 -2.62 -1.42
CA LEU A 61 12.91 -2.27 -2.22
C LEU A 61 13.28 -1.76 -3.63
N ARG A 62 14.48 -1.18 -3.80
CA ARG A 62 15.00 -0.74 -5.10
C ARG A 62 15.36 -1.93 -5.99
N GLU A 63 15.99 -2.96 -5.43
CA GLU A 63 16.27 -4.22 -6.11
C GLU A 63 14.96 -4.92 -6.52
N ASP A 64 13.97 -4.96 -5.63
CA ASP A 64 12.65 -5.53 -5.89
C ASP A 64 11.90 -4.77 -7.02
N MET A 65 12.24 -3.51 -7.29
CA MET A 65 11.70 -2.71 -8.40
C MET A 65 12.37 -3.01 -9.75
N SER A 66 13.35 -3.92 -9.80
CA SER A 66 14.16 -4.23 -10.99
C SER A 66 14.86 -3.00 -11.60
N MET A 67 15.14 -1.99 -10.78
CA MET A 67 15.90 -0.82 -11.21
C MET A 67 17.38 -1.19 -11.27
N CYS A 68 17.93 -1.35 -12.48
CA CYS A 68 19.36 -1.50 -12.68
C CYS A 68 20.10 -0.25 -12.20
N ASP A 69 21.27 -0.43 -11.57
CA ASP A 69 22.17 0.70 -11.35
C ASP A 69 22.56 1.29 -12.72
N ALA A 70 22.73 2.60 -12.79
CA ALA A 70 23.04 3.33 -14.03
C ALA A 70 24.43 3.00 -14.63
N ILE A 71 25.06 1.90 -14.20
CA ILE A 71 26.41 1.49 -14.55
C ILE A 71 26.42 0.51 -15.74
N ASP A 72 25.29 -0.12 -16.09
CA ASP A 72 25.21 -1.10 -17.18
C ASP A 72 24.92 -0.50 -18.58
N VAL A 73 25.20 0.80 -18.79
CA VAL A 73 25.05 1.47 -20.11
C VAL A 73 26.39 1.96 -20.67
N VAL A 74 27.51 1.33 -20.29
CA VAL A 74 28.83 1.61 -20.87
C VAL A 74 29.38 0.38 -21.57
#